data_AF-A0A109JB94-F1
#
_entry.id   AF-A0A109JB94-F1
#
_cell.length_a   1.000
_cell.length_b   1.000
_cell.length_c   1.000
_cell.angle_alpha   90.00
_cell.angle_beta   90.00
_cell.angle_gamma   90.00
#
_symmetry.space_group_name_H-M   'P 1'
#
loop_
_entity.id
_entity.type
_entity.pdbx_description
1 polymer ?
#
loop_
_entity_poly.entity_id
_entity_poly.type
_entity_poly.pdbx_seq_one_letter_code
_entity_poly.pdbx_strand_id
1 'polypeptide(L)' 'MPETRHYEPGFEGGGRTWATLATLLQTAKMNNVDPLDWLSQTLTRIAKGWPVSEIEALMPWNFKPHAMG' A
#
# COMPACT_ATOMS: atom_id res chain seq x y z
N MET A 1 -23.04 37.07 3.65
CA MET A 1 -21.60 36.89 3.99
C MET A 1 -21.50 35.80 5.05
N PRO A 2 -20.53 34.88 5.04
CA PRO A 2 -20.00 34.08 3.94
C PRO A 2 -20.30 32.57 4.13
N GLU A 3 -20.08 31.83 3.04
CA GLU A 3 -20.03 30.37 2.91
C GLU A 3 -19.27 29.70 4.07
N THR A 4 -19.93 28.76 4.76
CA THR A 4 -19.29 27.84 5.70
C THR A 4 -18.39 26.89 4.92
N ARG A 5 -17.17 27.35 4.62
CA ARG A 5 -16.08 26.48 4.19
C ARG A 5 -15.94 25.38 5.22
N HIS A 6 -16.28 24.16 4.81
CA HIS A 6 -15.89 22.94 5.51
C HIS A 6 -14.37 22.91 5.56
N TYR A 7 -13.83 23.43 6.66
CA TYR A 7 -12.47 23.17 7.05
C TYR A 7 -12.52 21.80 7.72
N GLU A 8 -12.03 20.77 7.04
CA GLU A 8 -11.67 19.50 7.68
C GLU A 8 -10.18 19.58 8.04
N PRO A 9 -9.84 20.10 9.24
CA PRO A 9 -8.47 20.06 9.73
C PRO A 9 -8.09 18.63 10.05
N GLY A 10 -7.22 18.07 9.23
CA GLY A 10 -6.30 17.03 9.68
C GLY A 10 -6.63 15.62 9.18
N PHE A 11 -6.32 15.34 7.91
CA PHE A 11 -5.96 13.98 7.50
C PHE A 11 -5.29 13.86 6.12
N GLU A 12 -4.93 14.95 5.44
CA GLU A 12 -4.72 14.87 3.99
C GLU A 12 -3.40 14.17 3.56
N GLY A 13 -2.42 14.00 4.46
CA GLY A 13 -1.13 13.37 4.13
C GLY A 13 -0.94 11.94 4.67
N GLY A 14 -0.80 11.82 5.99
CA GLY A 14 -0.46 10.53 6.61
C GLY A 14 -1.63 9.56 6.64
N GLY A 15 -2.82 10.09 6.85
CA GLY A 15 -4.02 9.31 7.04
C GLY A 15 -4.50 8.56 5.80
N ARG A 16 -4.55 9.27 4.67
CA ARG A 16 -4.88 8.69 3.37
C ARG A 16 -3.87 7.63 2.96
N THR A 17 -2.59 7.84 3.31
CA THR A 17 -1.53 6.86 3.12
C THR A 17 -1.77 5.60 3.97
N TRP A 18 -2.09 5.75 5.27
CA TRP A 18 -2.43 4.63 6.14
C TRP A 18 -3.70 3.89 5.71
N ALA A 19 -4.74 4.59 5.26
CA ALA A 19 -5.97 3.97 4.75
C ALA A 19 -5.70 3.17 3.47
N THR A 20 -4.82 3.67 2.60
CA THR A 20 -4.38 2.95 1.39
C THR A 20 -3.61 1.69 1.76
N LEU A 21 -2.66 1.78 2.69
CA LEU A 21 -1.90 0.62 3.19
C LEU A 21 -2.82 -0.43 3.83
N ALA A 22 -3.76 0.00 4.68
CA ALA A 22 -4.73 -0.90 5.31
C ALA A 22 -5.59 -1.63 4.28
N THR A 23 -6.02 -0.93 3.23
CA THR A 23 -6.76 -1.54 2.11
C THR A 23 -5.92 -2.59 1.40
N LEU A 24 -4.64 -2.29 1.10
CA LEU A 24 -3.73 -3.23 0.44
C LEU A 24 -3.43 -4.47 1.29
N LEU A 25 -3.23 -4.30 2.61
CA LEU A 25 -3.07 -5.41 3.55
C LEU A 25 -4.32 -6.29 3.61
N GLN A 26 -5.51 -5.68 3.57
CA GLN A 26 -6.77 -6.40 3.49
C GLN A 26 -6.89 -7.17 2.17
N THR A 27 -6.48 -6.57 1.05
CA THR A 27 -6.41 -7.25 -0.25
C THR A 27 -5.41 -8.43 -0.24
N ALA A 28 -4.25 -8.30 0.41
CA ALA A 28 -3.29 -9.40 0.57
C ALA A 28 -3.93 -10.57 1.32
N LYS A 29 -4.63 -10.30 2.42
CA LYS A 29 -5.37 -11.31 3.19
C LYS A 29 -6.44 -12.01 2.33
N MET A 30 -7.18 -11.26 1.51
CA MET A 30 -8.18 -11.84 0.59
C MET A 30 -7.55 -12.74 -0.48
N ASN A 31 -6.31 -12.48 -0.88
CA ASN A 31 -5.56 -13.27 -1.87
C ASN A 31 -4.78 -14.45 -1.25
N ASN A 32 -5.02 -14.77 0.03
CA ASN A 32 -4.26 -15.80 0.78
C ASN A 32 -2.76 -15.49 0.90
N VAL A 33 -2.39 -14.23 0.78
CA VAL A 33 -1.02 -13.75 0.90
C VAL A 33 -0.81 -13.20 2.31
N ASP A 34 0.33 -13.53 2.91
CA ASP A 34 0.71 -12.96 4.20
C ASP A 34 0.92 -11.44 4.05
N PRO A 35 0.12 -10.59 4.75
CA PRO A 35 0.20 -9.15 4.58
C PRO A 35 1.54 -8.57 5.00
N LEU A 36 2.20 -9.17 6.00
CA LEU A 36 3.47 -8.71 6.52
C LEU A 36 4.61 -9.07 5.56
N ASP A 37 4.59 -10.27 4.98
CA ASP A 37 5.57 -10.70 3.98
C ASP A 37 5.45 -9.88 2.69
N TRP A 38 4.22 -9.65 2.23
CA TRP A 38 3.95 -8.78 1.09
C TRP A 38 4.42 -7.34 1.33
N LEU A 39 4.11 -6.75 2.48
CA LEU A 39 4.54 -5.40 2.82
C LEU A 39 6.06 -5.30 2.90
N SER A 40 6.72 -6.27 3.54
CA SER A 40 8.18 -6.30 3.69
C SER A 40 8.89 -6.42 2.34
N GLN A 41 8.41 -7.31 1.45
CA GLN A 41 8.95 -7.42 0.08
C GLN A 41 8.69 -6.16 -0.74
N THR A 42 7.49 -5.58 -0.64
CA THR A 42 7.12 -4.36 -1.38
C THR A 42 7.99 -3.18 -0.96
N LEU A 43 8.15 -2.95 0.35
CA LEU A 43 9.03 -1.91 0.89
C LEU A 43 10.50 -2.16 0.52
N THR A 44 10.95 -3.42 0.55
CA THR A 44 12.33 -3.78 0.14
C THR A 44 12.56 -3.49 -1.34
N ARG A 45 11.59 -3.79 -2.21
CA ARG A 45 11.70 -3.48 -3.65
C ARG A 45 11.69 -1.98 -3.90
N ILE A 46 10.78 -1.24 -3.26
CA ILE A 46 10.75 0.24 -3.34
C ILE A 46 12.08 0.83 -2.86
N ALA A 47 12.62 0.36 -1.73
CA ALA A 47 13.91 0.80 -1.19
C ALA A 47 15.10 0.46 -2.12
N LYS A 48 14.99 -0.62 -2.90
CA LYS A 48 15.95 -0.99 -3.95
C LYS A 48 15.83 -0.14 -5.23
N GLY A 49 14.91 0.82 -5.28
CA GLY A 49 14.71 1.70 -6.43
C GLY A 49 13.80 1.11 -7.51
N TRP A 50 12.82 0.29 -7.11
CA TRP A 50 11.85 -0.27 -8.07
C TRP A 50 11.16 0.84 -8.86
N PRO A 51 11.11 0.75 -10.21
CA PRO A 51 10.47 1.75 -11.02
C PRO A 51 8.96 1.78 -10.76
N VAL A 52 8.39 2.98 -10.61
CA VAL A 52 6.94 3.17 -10.42
C VAL A 52 6.12 2.55 -11.57
N SER A 53 6.71 2.47 -12.77
CA SER A 53 6.08 1.80 -13.92
C SER A 53 5.86 0.30 -13.71
N GLU A 54 6.52 -0.33 -12.74
CA GLU A 54 6.37 -1.74 -12.41
C GLU A 54 5.69 -1.96 -11.06
N ILE A 55 4.94 -0.96 -10.56
CA ILE A 55 4.20 -1.09 -9.29
C ILE A 55 3.12 -2.19 -9.38
N GLU A 56 2.64 -2.51 -10.58
CA GLU A 56 1.73 -3.63 -10.82
C GLU A 56 2.35 -4.99 -10.43
N ALA A 57 3.68 -5.11 -10.52
CA ALA A 57 4.43 -6.28 -10.06
C ALA A 57 4.57 -6.36 -8.52
N LEU A 58 4.24 -5.26 -7.83
CA LEU A 58 4.21 -5.17 -6.37
C LEU A 58 2.80 -5.37 -5.82
N MET A 59 1.78 -5.54 -6.66
CA MET A 59 0.42 -5.73 -6.18
C MET A 59 0.27 -7.08 -5.45
N PRO A 60 -0.59 -7.15 -4.42
CA PRO A 60 -0.71 -8.33 -3.56
C PRO A 60 -1.13 -9.61 -4.30
N TRP A 61 -1.80 -9.51 -5.45
CA TRP A 61 -2.12 -10.67 -6.29
C TRP A 61 -0.96 -11.15 -7.16
N ASN A 62 0.00 -10.28 -7.46
CA ASN A 62 1.21 -10.63 -8.21
C ASN A 62 2.39 -10.93 -7.26
N PHE A 63 2.09 -10.98 -5.96
CA PHE A 63 3.01 -11.42 -4.94
C PHE A 63 3.38 -12.87 -5.22
N LYS A 64 4.58 -13.05 -5.74
CA LYS A 64 5.24 -14.34 -5.72
C LYS A 64 5.98 -14.41 -4.39
N PRO A 65 5.53 -15.21 -3.40
CA PRO A 65 6.40 -15.55 -2.30
C PRO A 65 7.66 -16.06 -2.97
N HIS A 66 8.78 -15.40 -2.70
CA HIS A 66 10.04 -15.88 -3.21
C HIS A 66 10.16 -17.29 -2.62
N ALA A 67 10.03 -18.29 -3.49
CA ALA A 67 10.37 -19.66 -3.17
C ALA A 67 11.85 -19.65 -2.83
N MET A 68 12.15 -19.36 -1.57
CA MET A 68 13.41 -19.70 -0.95
C MET A 68 13.33 -21.20 -0.66
N GLY A 69 13.61 -22.01 -1.68
CA GLY A 69 13.71 -23.48 -1.59
C GLY A 69 12.45 -24.21 -1.97
#